data_AF-A0A523AMT6-F1
#
_entry.id   AF-A0A523AMT6-F1
#
_cell.length_a   1.000
_cell.length_b   1.000
_cell.length_c   1.000
_cell.angle_alpha   90.00
_cell.angle_beta   90.00
_cell.angle_gamma   90.00
#
_symmetry.space_group_name_H-M   'P 1'
#
loop_
_entity.id
_entity.type
_entity.pdbx_description
1 polymer ?
#
loop_
_entity_poly.entity_id
_entity_poly.type
_entity_poly.pdbx_seq_one_letter_code
_entity_poly.pdbx_strand_id
1 'polypeptide(L)'
;GREETERVLEELCPRGFPRGEREREVVLRQLERGRLPLSSSCGRVLDAVACVLGICWERTYEGEPAMKLEAVAGEGDPEALRLPCRILSSGGRLLVDTSLLLRGVVEAVRSGAPVRHVAASAQRTLARALADLACRVAEERGIGVVGASGGVFCNRAFLAEARKEVEGRGLRFLRHRLLPPGDGGISVGQALHAASLG
;
A
#
# COMPACT_ATOMS: atom_id res chain seq x y z
N GLY A 1 -11.66 -15.64 -4.92
CA GLY A 1 -13.12 -15.68 -5.20
C GLY A 1 -13.91 -15.44 -3.92
N ARG A 2 -15.25 -15.36 -3.94
CA ARG A 2 -16.07 -15.09 -2.73
C ARG A 2 -15.71 -16.00 -1.55
N GLU A 3 -15.74 -17.31 -1.76
CA GLU A 3 -15.45 -18.29 -0.71
C GLU A 3 -14.02 -18.17 -0.15
N GLU A 4 -13.06 -17.79 -0.98
CA GLU A 4 -11.68 -17.55 -0.56
C GLU A 4 -11.61 -16.31 0.33
N THR A 5 -12.26 -15.21 -0.07
CA THR A 5 -12.36 -13.99 0.74
C THR A 5 -13.06 -14.26 2.06
N GLU A 6 -14.17 -14.99 2.06
CA GLU A 6 -14.92 -15.35 3.26
C GLU A 6 -14.06 -16.17 4.23
N ARG A 7 -13.38 -17.21 3.73
CA ARG A 7 -12.43 -18.01 4.53
C ARG A 7 -11.32 -17.17 5.14
N VAL A 8 -10.72 -16.26 4.37
CA VAL A 8 -9.66 -15.36 4.88
C VAL A 8 -10.20 -14.45 5.99
N LEU A 9 -11.40 -13.89 5.82
CA LEU A 9 -12.00 -13.01 6.83
C LEU A 9 -12.36 -13.76 8.12
N GLU A 10 -12.84 -15.00 8.02
CA GLU A 10 -13.12 -15.87 9.16
C GLU A 10 -11.86 -16.25 9.93
N GLU A 11 -10.82 -16.64 9.20
CA GLU A 11 -9.58 -17.18 9.76
C GLU A 11 -8.69 -16.08 10.36
N LEU A 12 -8.48 -14.99 9.62
CA LEU A 12 -7.46 -13.99 9.91
C LEU A 12 -8.01 -12.68 10.46
N CYS A 13 -9.32 -12.44 10.31
CA CYS A 13 -9.98 -11.22 10.79
C CYS A 13 -11.13 -11.50 11.78
N PRO A 14 -10.98 -12.38 12.79
CA PRO A 14 -12.09 -12.84 13.62
C PRO A 14 -12.74 -11.74 14.48
N ARG A 15 -12.01 -10.66 14.79
CA ARG A 15 -12.56 -9.49 15.51
C ARG A 15 -12.78 -8.28 14.61
N GLY A 16 -12.63 -8.43 13.29
CA GLY A 16 -12.92 -7.39 12.31
C GLY A 16 -14.41 -7.14 12.06
N PHE A 17 -15.27 -8.03 12.58
CA PHE A 17 -16.73 -7.96 12.46
C PHE A 17 -17.36 -8.03 13.86
N PRO A 18 -17.48 -6.90 14.57
CA PRO A 18 -18.00 -6.87 15.95
C PRO A 18 -19.42 -7.44 16.10
N ARG A 19 -20.22 -7.47 15.02
CA ARG A 19 -21.58 -8.05 15.01
C ARG A 19 -21.60 -9.47 14.43
N GLY A 20 -20.44 -10.11 14.29
CA GLY A 20 -20.28 -11.51 13.92
C GLY A 20 -20.64 -11.84 12.48
N GLU A 21 -21.07 -13.08 12.24
CA GLU A 21 -21.29 -13.66 10.91
C GLU A 21 -22.30 -12.87 10.06
N ARG A 22 -23.35 -12.33 10.70
CA ARG A 22 -24.38 -11.57 10.01
C ARG A 22 -23.83 -10.30 9.36
N GLU A 23 -22.86 -9.64 10.01
CA GLU A 23 -22.19 -8.46 9.45
C GLU A 23 -21.29 -8.84 8.27
N ARG A 24 -20.51 -9.90 8.42
CA ARG A 24 -19.67 -10.46 7.35
C ARG A 24 -20.50 -10.81 6.12
N GLU A 25 -21.62 -11.51 6.30
CA GLU A 25 -22.52 -11.92 5.21
C GLU A 25 -23.13 -10.71 4.47
N VAL A 26 -23.49 -9.64 5.20
CA VAL A 26 -23.99 -8.40 4.58
C VAL A 26 -22.90 -7.73 3.74
N VAL A 27 -21.67 -7.62 4.26
CA VAL A 27 -20.53 -7.03 3.53
C VAL A 27 -20.20 -7.84 2.27
N LEU A 28 -20.14 -9.17 2.37
CA LEU A 28 -19.91 -10.05 1.22
C LEU A 28 -21.00 -9.90 0.16
N ARG A 29 -22.27 -9.83 0.56
CA ARG A 29 -23.38 -9.56 -0.38
C ARG A 29 -23.28 -8.20 -1.06
N GLN A 30 -22.78 -7.17 -0.37
CA GLN A 30 -22.55 -5.86 -0.99
C GLN A 30 -21.42 -5.89 -2.02
N LEU A 31 -20.33 -6.61 -1.72
CA LEU A 31 -19.21 -6.82 -2.65
C LEU A 31 -19.68 -7.50 -3.94
N GLU A 32 -20.51 -8.54 -3.84
CA GLU A 32 -21.04 -9.27 -5.02
C GLU A 32 -21.94 -8.42 -5.91
N ARG A 33 -22.72 -7.52 -5.29
CA ARG A 33 -23.60 -6.62 -6.04
C ARG A 33 -22.85 -5.53 -6.80
N GLY A 34 -21.55 -5.35 -6.55
CA GLY A 34 -20.70 -4.37 -7.23
C GLY A 34 -21.09 -2.91 -6.98
N ARG A 35 -21.91 -2.62 -5.95
CA ARG A 35 -22.40 -1.26 -5.63
C ARG A 35 -21.51 -0.55 -4.60
N LEU A 36 -20.21 -0.76 -4.67
CA LEU A 36 -19.23 -0.17 -3.75
C LEU A 36 -18.34 0.81 -4.51
N PRO A 37 -17.93 1.93 -3.89
CA PRO A 37 -16.95 2.82 -4.48
C PRO A 37 -15.63 2.08 -4.67
N LEU A 38 -15.05 2.18 -5.87
CA LEU A 38 -13.74 1.63 -6.16
C LEU A 38 -12.65 2.56 -5.60
N SER A 39 -11.55 1.98 -5.14
CA SER A 39 -10.39 2.73 -4.64
C SER A 39 -9.08 2.12 -5.13
N SER A 40 -8.14 2.96 -5.53
CA SER A 40 -6.74 2.62 -5.83
C SER A 40 -5.78 3.13 -4.73
N SER A 41 -6.30 3.41 -3.54
CA SER A 41 -5.53 4.00 -2.45
C SER A 41 -4.46 3.03 -1.92
N CYS A 42 -3.19 3.47 -1.96
CA CYS A 42 -2.08 2.75 -1.33
C CYS A 42 -2.31 2.58 0.19
N GLY A 43 -2.87 3.59 0.86
CA GLY A 43 -3.21 3.51 2.28
C GLY A 43 -4.22 2.39 2.58
N ARG A 44 -5.25 2.19 1.73
CA ARG A 44 -6.20 1.08 1.90
C ARG A 44 -5.57 -0.30 1.70
N VAL A 45 -4.55 -0.41 0.85
CA VAL A 45 -3.77 -1.65 0.70
C VAL A 45 -2.98 -1.95 1.97
N LEU A 46 -2.32 -0.94 2.55
CA LEU A 46 -1.60 -1.09 3.82
C LEU A 46 -2.56 -1.41 4.98
N ASP A 47 -3.75 -0.80 5.01
CA ASP A 47 -4.75 -1.13 6.02
C ASP A 47 -5.23 -2.59 5.91
N ALA A 48 -5.41 -3.09 4.67
CA ALA A 48 -5.75 -4.50 4.45
C ALA A 48 -4.65 -5.44 4.95
N VAL A 49 -3.38 -5.11 4.72
CA VAL A 49 -2.24 -5.86 5.28
C VAL A 49 -2.27 -5.81 6.82
N ALA A 50 -2.47 -4.64 7.42
CA ALA A 50 -2.56 -4.49 8.88
C ALA A 50 -3.70 -5.32 9.49
N CYS A 51 -4.84 -5.38 8.81
CA CYS A 51 -6.01 -6.16 9.21
C CYS A 51 -5.73 -7.67 9.17
N VAL A 52 -5.17 -8.17 8.05
CA VAL A 52 -4.80 -9.59 7.87
C VAL A 52 -3.73 -10.03 8.88
N LEU A 53 -2.80 -9.14 9.24
CA LEU A 53 -1.77 -9.40 10.24
C LEU A 53 -2.26 -9.30 11.69
N GLY A 54 -3.54 -8.97 11.92
CA GLY A 54 -4.10 -8.80 13.27
C GLY A 54 -3.57 -7.58 14.02
N ILE A 55 -2.96 -6.62 13.31
CA ILE A 55 -2.36 -5.41 13.90
C ILE A 55 -3.44 -4.36 14.21
N CYS A 56 -4.40 -4.18 13.31
CA CYS A 56 -5.44 -3.18 13.44
C CYS A 56 -6.68 -3.59 12.65
N TRP A 57 -7.77 -3.87 13.36
CA TRP A 57 -9.07 -4.22 12.77
C TRP A 57 -10.03 -3.04 12.74
N GLU A 58 -9.95 -2.15 13.71
CA GLU A 58 -10.76 -0.94 13.81
C GLU A 58 -9.86 0.29 13.77
N ARG A 59 -10.32 1.29 13.01
CA ARG A 59 -9.65 2.58 12.84
C ARG A 59 -10.37 3.65 13.65
N THR A 60 -9.68 4.21 14.64
CA THR A 60 -10.11 5.29 15.54
C THR A 60 -9.62 6.68 15.12
N TYR A 61 -8.56 6.74 14.31
CA TYR A 61 -8.08 7.99 13.69
C TYR A 61 -7.51 7.77 12.28
N GLU A 62 -7.30 8.85 11.53
CA GLU A 62 -6.80 8.76 10.17
C GLU A 62 -5.36 8.23 10.10
N GLY A 63 -5.14 7.23 9.25
CA GLY A 63 -3.84 6.61 9.06
C GLY A 63 -3.45 5.57 10.11
N GLU A 64 -4.28 5.33 11.13
CA GLU A 64 -3.96 4.41 12.24
C GLU A 64 -3.44 3.03 11.81
N PRO A 65 -4.11 2.28 10.90
CA PRO A 65 -3.66 0.92 10.58
C PRO A 65 -2.30 0.93 9.87
N ALA A 66 -2.10 1.85 8.92
CA ALA A 66 -0.83 2.03 8.24
C ALA A 66 0.31 2.47 9.17
N MET A 67 0.05 3.34 10.14
CA MET A 67 1.04 3.75 11.15
C MET A 67 1.43 2.60 12.08
N LYS A 68 0.45 1.83 12.57
CA LYS A 68 0.72 0.65 13.40
C LYS A 68 1.46 -0.43 12.63
N LEU A 69 1.11 -0.63 11.36
CA LEU A 69 1.83 -1.55 10.47
C LEU A 69 3.30 -1.13 10.32
N GLU A 70 3.57 0.16 10.10
CA GLU A 70 4.94 0.69 10.02
C GLU A 70 5.75 0.44 11.30
N ALA A 71 5.13 0.68 12.46
CA ALA A 71 5.80 0.45 13.74
C ALA A 71 6.23 -1.03 13.89
N VAL A 72 5.31 -1.96 13.59
CA VAL A 72 5.58 -3.41 13.63
C VAL A 72 6.63 -3.83 12.58
N ALA A 73 6.57 -3.25 11.38
CA ALA A 73 7.57 -3.48 10.34
C ALA A 73 8.97 -3.00 10.73
N GLY A 74 9.09 -1.98 11.58
CA GLY A 74 10.37 -1.47 12.07
C GLY A 74 11.19 -2.48 12.87
N GLU A 75 10.55 -3.52 13.42
CA GLU A 75 11.19 -4.63 14.14
C GLU A 75 11.46 -5.85 13.24
N GLY A 76 11.01 -5.80 11.98
CA GLY A 76 11.14 -6.87 11.01
C GLY A 76 12.30 -6.69 10.05
N ASP A 77 12.78 -7.82 9.52
CA ASP A 77 13.66 -7.85 8.36
C ASP A 77 12.82 -7.82 7.06
N PRO A 78 12.96 -6.78 6.21
CA PRO A 78 12.24 -6.66 4.94
C PRO A 78 12.79 -7.56 3.81
N GLU A 79 13.88 -8.30 4.02
CA GLU A 79 14.38 -9.34 3.10
C GLU A 79 13.93 -10.76 3.49
N ALA A 80 13.36 -10.93 4.69
CA ALA A 80 13.04 -12.26 5.23
C ALA A 80 12.02 -13.03 4.38
N LEU A 81 11.16 -12.34 3.63
CA LEU A 81 10.15 -12.94 2.76
C LEU A 81 10.17 -12.29 1.38
N ARG A 82 9.98 -13.10 0.34
CA ARG A 82 9.76 -12.64 -1.04
C ARG A 82 8.28 -12.72 -1.35
N LEU A 83 7.57 -11.63 -1.09
CA LEU A 83 6.15 -11.55 -1.41
C LEU A 83 5.94 -11.29 -2.91
N PRO A 84 4.99 -11.99 -3.55
CA PRO A 84 4.74 -11.82 -4.97
C PRO A 84 4.09 -10.47 -5.24
N CYS A 85 4.60 -9.76 -6.24
CA CYS A 85 4.01 -8.53 -6.74
C CYS A 85 4.43 -8.37 -8.19
N ARG A 86 3.51 -7.94 -9.05
CA ARG A 86 3.78 -7.75 -10.47
C ARG A 86 3.17 -6.46 -10.98
N ILE A 87 3.78 -5.91 -12.01
CA ILE A 87 3.24 -4.79 -12.78
C ILE A 87 2.51 -5.39 -13.99
N LEU A 88 1.24 -5.03 -14.12
CA LEU A 88 0.37 -5.38 -15.23
C LEU A 88 0.28 -4.19 -16.19
N SER A 89 0.01 -4.47 -17.47
CA SER A 89 -0.39 -3.46 -18.45
C SER A 89 -1.86 -3.67 -18.80
N SER A 90 -2.67 -2.63 -18.67
CA SER A 90 -4.10 -2.66 -19.03
C SER A 90 -4.54 -1.30 -19.53
N GLY A 91 -5.13 -1.26 -20.74
CA GLY A 91 -5.66 -0.03 -21.33
C GLY A 91 -4.64 1.10 -21.45
N GLY A 92 -3.37 0.77 -21.76
CA GLY A 92 -2.28 1.75 -21.85
C GLY A 92 -1.79 2.28 -20.49
N ARG A 93 -2.18 1.67 -19.38
CA ARG A 93 -1.73 2.01 -18.02
C ARG A 93 -0.98 0.86 -17.40
N LEU A 94 0.08 1.20 -16.66
CA LEU A 94 0.75 0.27 -15.77
C LEU A 94 0.01 0.21 -14.43
N LEU A 95 -0.15 -0.99 -13.88
CA LEU A 95 -0.88 -1.25 -12.65
C LEU A 95 -0.06 -2.18 -11.75
N VAL A 96 0.02 -1.88 -10.46
CA VAL A 96 0.57 -2.82 -9.47
C VAL A 96 -0.53 -3.79 -9.04
N ASP A 97 -0.29 -5.09 -9.17
CA ASP A 97 -1.21 -6.16 -8.74
C ASP A 97 -1.16 -6.34 -7.22
N THR A 98 -1.88 -5.48 -6.51
CA THR A 98 -1.96 -5.50 -5.04
C THR A 98 -2.76 -6.68 -4.50
N SER A 99 -3.60 -7.31 -5.34
CA SER A 99 -4.32 -8.54 -4.99
C SER A 99 -3.35 -9.72 -4.86
N LEU A 100 -2.38 -9.82 -5.77
CA LEU A 100 -1.31 -10.81 -5.68
C LEU A 100 -0.46 -10.62 -4.42
N LEU A 101 -0.11 -9.37 -4.09
CA LEU A 101 0.60 -9.06 -2.84
C LEU A 101 -0.18 -9.52 -1.61
N LEU A 102 -1.48 -9.18 -1.52
CA LEU A 102 -2.31 -9.59 -0.38
C LEU A 102 -2.43 -11.11 -0.25
N ARG A 103 -2.53 -11.85 -1.37
CA ARG A 103 -2.51 -13.31 -1.33
C ARG A 103 -1.20 -13.86 -0.74
N GLY A 104 -0.07 -13.31 -1.16
CA GLY A 104 1.23 -13.67 -0.58
C GLY A 104 1.33 -13.37 0.92
N VAL A 105 0.74 -12.26 1.37
CA VAL A 105 0.65 -11.94 2.81
C VAL A 105 -0.18 -12.99 3.54
N VAL A 106 -1.35 -13.36 3.02
CA VAL A 106 -2.20 -14.41 3.61
C VAL A 106 -1.46 -15.75 3.70
N GLU A 107 -0.77 -16.15 2.63
CA GLU A 107 0.04 -17.38 2.60
C GLU A 107 1.20 -17.35 3.60
N ALA A 108 1.88 -16.19 3.75
CA ALA A 108 2.94 -16.02 4.73
C ALA A 108 2.42 -16.17 6.16
N VAL A 109 1.24 -15.61 6.46
CA VAL A 109 0.59 -15.79 7.77
C VAL A 109 0.22 -17.25 8.01
N ARG A 110 -0.38 -17.91 7.03
CA ARG A 110 -0.76 -19.33 7.11
C ARG A 110 0.42 -20.28 7.29
N SER A 111 1.58 -19.92 6.76
CA SER A 111 2.83 -20.68 6.96
C SER A 111 3.53 -20.38 8.29
N GLY A 112 2.95 -19.52 9.14
CA GLY A 112 3.47 -19.19 10.45
C GLY A 112 4.64 -18.20 10.42
N ALA A 113 4.83 -17.44 9.34
CA ALA A 113 5.89 -16.44 9.26
C ALA A 113 5.67 -15.35 10.34
N PRO A 114 6.73 -14.86 11.01
CA PRO A 114 6.54 -13.87 12.06
C PRO A 114 6.00 -12.55 11.50
N VAL A 115 4.93 -12.03 12.12
CA VAL A 115 4.17 -10.86 11.66
C VAL A 115 5.05 -9.66 11.30
N ARG A 116 6.06 -9.34 12.11
CA ARG A 116 7.01 -8.25 11.85
C ARG A 116 7.73 -8.39 10.50
N HIS A 117 8.13 -9.60 10.13
CA HIS A 117 8.80 -9.87 8.85
C HIS A 117 7.82 -9.75 7.68
N VAL A 118 6.58 -10.22 7.85
CA VAL A 118 5.53 -10.08 6.84
C VAL A 118 5.20 -8.61 6.61
N ALA A 119 5.04 -7.82 7.68
CA ALA A 119 4.78 -6.38 7.62
C ALA A 119 5.91 -5.64 6.88
N ALA A 120 7.17 -5.87 7.27
CA ALA A 120 8.34 -5.27 6.64
C ALA A 120 8.46 -5.63 5.16
N SER A 121 8.32 -6.91 4.83
CA SER A 121 8.42 -7.41 3.46
C SER A 121 7.26 -6.89 2.59
N ALA A 122 6.04 -6.75 3.13
CA ALA A 122 4.88 -6.26 2.39
C ALA A 122 5.02 -4.78 2.03
N GLN A 123 5.38 -3.93 3.01
CA GLN A 123 5.63 -2.51 2.76
C GLN A 123 6.73 -2.30 1.74
N ARG A 124 7.84 -3.04 1.88
CA ARG A 124 8.96 -2.97 0.96
C ARG A 124 8.56 -3.40 -0.45
N THR A 125 7.88 -4.53 -0.58
CA THR A 125 7.44 -5.07 -1.88
C THR A 125 6.53 -4.07 -2.61
N LEU A 126 5.61 -3.44 -1.89
CA LEU A 126 4.72 -2.43 -2.46
C LEU A 126 5.47 -1.15 -2.85
N ALA A 127 6.34 -0.64 -1.98
CA ALA A 127 7.16 0.54 -2.24
C ALA A 127 8.03 0.36 -3.49
N ARG A 128 8.70 -0.79 -3.58
CA ARG A 128 9.55 -1.15 -4.71
C ARG A 128 8.75 -1.27 -6.00
N ALA A 129 7.58 -1.92 -5.98
CA ALA A 129 6.76 -2.07 -7.17
C ALA A 129 6.24 -0.72 -7.71
N LEU A 130 5.84 0.20 -6.83
CA LEU A 130 5.43 1.54 -7.24
C LEU A 130 6.61 2.37 -7.77
N ALA A 131 7.78 2.28 -7.14
CA ALA A 131 8.98 2.96 -7.59
C ALA A 131 9.46 2.42 -8.95
N ASP A 132 9.49 1.08 -9.13
CA ASP A 132 9.79 0.43 -10.41
C ASP A 132 8.85 0.92 -11.52
N LEU A 133 7.53 0.94 -11.25
CA LEU A 133 6.55 1.47 -12.18
C LEU A 133 6.86 2.93 -12.58
N ALA A 134 7.12 3.80 -11.60
CA ALA A 134 7.45 5.19 -11.86
C ALA A 134 8.75 5.33 -12.69
N CYS A 135 9.77 4.52 -12.40
CA CYS A 135 11.04 4.53 -13.12
C CYS A 135 10.86 4.09 -14.57
N ARG A 136 10.10 3.01 -14.84
CA ARG A 136 9.82 2.56 -16.21
C ARG A 136 9.17 3.67 -17.05
N VAL A 137 8.19 4.37 -16.47
CA VAL A 137 7.50 5.49 -17.15
C VAL A 137 8.46 6.66 -17.37
N ALA A 138 9.33 6.94 -16.40
CA ALA A 138 10.31 8.01 -16.51
C ALA A 138 11.35 7.70 -17.62
N GLU A 139 11.88 6.49 -17.65
CA GLU A 139 12.83 5.99 -18.67
C GLU A 139 12.21 6.03 -20.07
N GLU A 140 10.98 5.50 -20.24
CA GLU A 140 10.25 5.51 -21.51
C GLU A 140 10.05 6.93 -22.07
N ARG A 141 9.90 7.92 -21.17
CA ARG A 141 9.67 9.33 -21.52
C ARG A 141 10.94 10.18 -21.52
N GLY A 142 12.10 9.60 -21.24
CA GLY A 142 13.37 10.35 -21.10
C GLY A 142 13.37 11.35 -19.94
N ILE A 143 12.57 11.13 -18.89
CA ILE A 143 12.49 11.97 -17.70
C ILE A 143 13.52 11.49 -16.67
N GLY A 144 14.52 12.32 -16.36
CA GLY A 144 15.59 11.97 -15.41
C GLY A 144 15.24 12.15 -13.91
N VAL A 145 13.97 12.36 -13.56
CA VAL A 145 13.55 12.74 -12.20
C VAL A 145 12.23 12.08 -11.81
N VAL A 146 12.16 11.59 -10.57
CA VAL A 146 10.95 11.01 -9.96
C VAL A 146 10.71 11.66 -8.61
N GLY A 147 9.50 12.17 -8.37
CA GLY A 147 9.10 12.78 -7.11
C GLY A 147 8.13 11.90 -6.31
N ALA A 148 8.30 11.89 -4.98
CA ALA A 148 7.41 11.19 -4.04
C ALA A 148 6.61 12.18 -3.18
N SER A 149 5.29 12.03 -3.19
CA SER A 149 4.32 12.87 -2.47
C SER A 149 3.08 12.04 -2.10
N GLY A 150 2.27 12.53 -1.17
CA GLY A 150 1.11 11.85 -0.61
C GLY A 150 1.39 11.27 0.78
N GLY A 151 0.34 11.09 1.59
CA GLY A 151 0.47 10.71 3.00
C GLY A 151 1.21 9.39 3.27
N VAL A 152 1.20 8.45 2.32
CA VAL A 152 1.97 7.19 2.45
C VAL A 152 3.48 7.43 2.56
N PHE A 153 4.00 8.52 1.99
CA PHE A 153 5.42 8.85 2.06
C PHE A 153 5.82 9.54 3.38
N CYS A 154 4.90 9.69 4.34
CA CYS A 154 5.26 9.89 5.74
C CYS A 154 5.93 8.63 6.34
N ASN A 155 5.66 7.46 5.76
CA ASN A 155 6.26 6.20 6.15
C ASN A 155 7.73 6.15 5.74
N ARG A 156 8.62 6.08 6.73
CA ARG A 156 10.07 6.22 6.52
C ARG A 156 10.65 5.04 5.78
N ALA A 157 10.18 3.82 6.08
CA ALA A 157 10.63 2.61 5.39
C ALA A 157 10.20 2.62 3.92
N PHE A 158 8.95 3.02 3.66
CA PHE A 158 8.39 3.13 2.31
C PHE A 158 9.16 4.17 1.47
N LEU A 159 9.41 5.34 2.04
CA LEU A 159 10.16 6.41 1.39
C LEU A 159 11.61 6.01 1.10
N ALA A 160 12.26 5.32 2.05
CA ALA A 160 13.64 4.86 1.90
C ALA A 160 13.78 3.83 0.78
N GLU A 161 12.85 2.86 0.69
CA GLU A 161 12.87 1.85 -0.38
C GLU A 161 12.59 2.48 -1.74
N ALA A 162 11.60 3.38 -1.83
CA ALA A 162 11.30 4.08 -3.09
C ALA A 162 12.49 4.92 -3.56
N ARG A 163 13.17 5.62 -2.64
CA ARG A 163 14.39 6.35 -2.95
C ARG A 163 15.49 5.44 -3.49
N LYS A 164 15.74 4.32 -2.82
CA LYS A 164 16.77 3.35 -3.20
C LYS A 164 16.53 2.80 -4.61
N GLU A 165 15.29 2.44 -4.95
CA GLU A 165 14.94 1.93 -6.29
C GLU A 165 15.12 3.02 -7.36
N VAL A 166 14.68 4.25 -7.10
CA VAL A 166 14.82 5.37 -8.05
C VAL A 166 16.28 5.75 -8.29
N GLU A 167 17.04 6.00 -7.22
CA GLU A 167 18.45 6.40 -7.32
C GLU A 167 19.31 5.24 -7.87
N GLY A 168 18.95 3.99 -7.59
CA GLY A 168 19.60 2.80 -8.14
C GLY A 168 19.51 2.67 -9.66
N ARG A 169 18.55 3.36 -10.30
CA ARG A 169 18.41 3.46 -11.76
C ARG A 169 19.05 4.71 -12.36
N GLY A 170 19.78 5.49 -11.54
CA GLY A 170 20.40 6.73 -11.97
C GLY A 170 19.42 7.90 -12.14
N LEU A 171 18.17 7.76 -11.68
CA LEU A 171 17.18 8.84 -11.70
C LEU A 171 17.30 9.70 -10.43
N ARG A 172 17.03 11.00 -10.56
CA ARG A 172 17.02 11.91 -9.41
C ARG A 172 15.74 11.74 -8.60
N PHE A 173 15.86 11.44 -7.31
CA PHE A 173 14.71 11.34 -6.40
C PHE A 173 14.39 12.68 -5.72
N LEU A 174 13.13 13.14 -5.83
CA LEU A 174 12.62 14.32 -5.14
C LEU A 174 11.67 13.91 -4.01
N ARG A 175 11.82 14.57 -2.86
CA ARG A 175 10.95 14.38 -1.69
C ARG A 175 10.64 15.70 -1.03
N HIS A 176 9.54 15.71 -0.30
CA HIS A 176 9.20 16.79 0.62
C HIS A 176 10.23 16.93 1.75
N ARG A 177 10.57 18.18 2.09
CA ARG A 177 11.49 18.54 3.20
C ARG A 177 10.92 19.64 4.10
N LEU A 178 10.38 20.69 3.49
CA LEU A 178 9.86 21.86 4.20
C LEU A 178 8.35 21.79 4.43
N LEU A 179 7.65 21.04 3.59
CA LEU A 179 6.20 20.83 3.64
C LEU A 179 5.92 19.36 3.92
N PRO A 180 4.77 19.02 4.52
CA PRO A 180 4.36 17.63 4.64
C PRO A 180 3.98 17.06 3.27
N PRO A 181 4.28 15.78 2.98
CA PRO A 181 3.89 15.16 1.71
C PRO A 181 2.39 14.89 1.61
N GLY A 182 1.67 14.87 2.75
CA GLY A 182 0.22 14.67 2.80
C GLY A 182 -0.59 15.95 2.63
N ASP A 183 -1.85 15.90 3.04
CA ASP A 183 -2.87 16.91 2.71
C ASP A 183 -2.54 18.32 3.24
N GLY A 184 -1.79 18.41 4.34
CA GLY A 184 -1.30 19.70 4.86
C GLY A 184 -0.37 20.47 3.91
N GLY A 185 0.15 19.83 2.85
CA GLY A 185 1.00 20.46 1.84
C GLY A 185 0.30 20.72 0.49
N ILE A 186 -0.95 20.30 0.32
CA ILE A 186 -1.65 20.34 -0.98
C ILE A 186 -1.85 21.77 -1.48
N SER A 187 -2.18 22.72 -0.60
CA SER A 187 -2.47 24.10 -0.98
C SER A 187 -1.31 24.77 -1.72
N VAL A 188 -0.07 24.47 -1.34
CA VAL A 188 1.13 24.98 -2.02
C VAL A 188 1.25 24.41 -3.43
N GLY A 189 1.01 23.11 -3.59
CA GLY A 189 1.01 22.47 -4.91
C GLY A 189 -0.06 23.05 -5.85
N GLN A 190 -1.25 23.34 -5.31
CA GLN A 190 -2.33 23.98 -6.05
C GLN A 190 -1.96 25.40 -6.49
N ALA A 191 -1.40 26.22 -5.59
CA ALA A 191 -0.99 27.58 -5.90
C ALA A 191 0.11 27.63 -6.97
N LEU A 192 1.14 26.77 -6.86
CA LEU A 192 2.21 26.68 -7.85
C LEU A 192 1.70 26.18 -9.20
N HIS A 193 0.80 25.21 -9.23
CA HIS A 193 0.20 24.74 -10.48
C HIS A 193 -0.61 25.85 -11.15
N ALA A 194 -1.47 26.56 -10.40
CA ALA A 194 -2.23 27.70 -10.92
C ALA A 194 -1.32 28.80 -11.48
N ALA A 195 -0.22 29.12 -10.78
CA ALA A 195 0.76 30.10 -11.23
C ALA A 195 1.52 29.65 -12.50
N SER A 196 1.68 28.34 -12.73
CA SER A 196 2.33 27.80 -13.94
C SER A 196 1.44 27.81 -15.19
N LEU A 197 0.14 28.09 -15.04
CA LEU A 197 -0.83 28.16 -16.14
C LEU A 197 -1.01 29.58 -16.70
N GLY A 198 -0.43 30.60 -16.06
CA GLY A 198 -0.41 31.99 -16.51
C GLY A 198 0.95 32.40 -17.04
#